data_AF-A0A552G1S0-F1
#
_entry.id   AF-A0A552G1S0-F1
#
_cell.length_a   1.000
_cell.length_b   1.000
_cell.length_c   1.000
_cell.angle_alpha   90.00
_cell.angle_beta   90.00
_cell.angle_gamma   90.00
#
_symmetry.space_group_name_H-M   'P 1'
#
loop_
_entity.id
_entity.type
_entity.pdbx_description
1 polymer ?
#
loop_
_entity_poly.entity_id
_entity_poly.type
_entity_poly.pdbx_seq_one_letter_code
_entity_poly.pdbx_strand_id
1 'polypeptide(L)' 'MPNLTLSNEQVIELFKQLPEAQQREVYKILSLRQWRRWESLSNYAIEKARIVAKERGYDWDTMTEEEKEDFIDQIVHEK' A
#
# COMPACT_ATOMS: atom_id res chain seq x y z
N MET A 1 -18.49 -31.55 -1.44
CA MET A 1 -19.45 -30.50 -1.85
C MET A 1 -19.08 -30.07 -3.25
N PRO A 2 -20.03 -29.84 -4.17
CA PRO A 2 -19.68 -29.32 -5.49
C PRO A 2 -18.97 -27.97 -5.35
N ASN A 3 -17.87 -27.77 -6.09
CA ASN A 3 -17.18 -26.48 -6.14
C ASN A 3 -18.00 -25.52 -7.00
N LEU A 4 -18.36 -24.37 -6.42
CA LEU A 4 -18.98 -23.27 -7.15
C LEU A 4 -17.87 -22.47 -7.84
N THR A 5 -17.78 -22.57 -9.17
CA THR A 5 -16.90 -21.72 -9.97
C THR A 5 -17.69 -20.54 -10.50
N LEU A 6 -17.27 -19.33 -10.15
CA LEU A 6 -17.86 -18.07 -10.65
C LEU A 6 -16.85 -17.34 -11.53
N SER A 7 -17.32 -16.73 -12.61
CA SER A 7 -16.52 -15.76 -13.37
C SER A 7 -16.37 -14.45 -12.59
N ASN A 8 -15.37 -13.64 -12.97
CA ASN A 8 -15.19 -12.32 -12.37
C ASN A 8 -16.42 -11.43 -12.56
N GLU A 9 -17.04 -11.49 -13.74
CA GLU A 9 -18.27 -10.75 -14.05
C GLU A 9 -19.41 -11.18 -13.13
N GLN A 10 -19.57 -12.48 -12.89
CA GLN A 10 -20.60 -12.99 -11.98
C GLN A 10 -20.38 -12.49 -10.54
N VAL A 11 -19.13 -12.45 -10.08
CA VAL A 11 -18.80 -11.91 -8.75
C VAL A 11 -19.10 -10.41 -8.66
N ILE A 12 -18.79 -9.64 -9.71
CA ILE A 12 -19.07 -8.20 -9.75
C ILE A 12 -20.58 -7.92 -9.76
N GLU A 13 -21.36 -8.66 -10.54
CA GLU A 13 -22.81 -8.52 -10.58
C GLU A 13 -23.46 -8.89 -9.24
N LEU A 14 -22.96 -9.94 -8.57
CA LEU A 14 -23.42 -10.29 -7.22
C LEU A 14 -23.11 -9.18 -6.20
N PHE A 15 -21.93 -8.57 -6.28
CA PHE A 15 -21.57 -7.44 -5.42
C PHE A 15 -22.52 -6.25 -5.61
N LYS A 16 -22.86 -5.89 -6.86
CA LYS A 16 -23.78 -4.78 -7.16
C LYS A 16 -25.18 -5.00 -6.60
N GLN A 17 -25.60 -6.25 -6.44
CA GLN A 17 -26.92 -6.61 -5.91
C GLN A 17 -26.98 -6.59 -4.37
N LEU A 18 -25.85 -6.45 -3.68
CA LEU A 18 -25.82 -6.38 -2.23
C LEU A 18 -26.52 -5.11 -1.70
N PRO A 19 -27.17 -5.17 -0.53
CA PRO A 19 -27.60 -3.97 0.18
C PRO A 19 -26.43 -3.03 0.45
N GLU A 20 -26.69 -1.73 0.46
CA GLU A 20 -25.65 -0.70 0.62
C GLU A 20 -24.78 -0.92 1.87
N ALA A 21 -25.38 -1.36 2.99
CA ALA A 21 -24.65 -1.69 4.21
C ALA A 21 -23.61 -2.82 4.01
N GLN A 22 -23.93 -3.81 3.18
CA GLN A 22 -23.04 -4.93 2.88
C GLN A 22 -21.97 -4.53 1.85
N GLN A 23 -22.31 -3.67 0.89
CA GLN A 23 -21.32 -3.10 -0.01
C GLN A 23 -20.25 -2.32 0.76
N ARG A 24 -20.67 -1.50 1.75
CA ARG A 24 -19.75 -0.78 2.65
C ARG A 24 -18.80 -1.71 3.41
N GLU A 25 -19.28 -2.86 3.87
CA GLU A 25 -18.43 -3.84 4.55
C GLU A 25 -17.40 -4.47 3.61
N VAL A 26 -17.81 -4.82 2.38
CA VAL A 26 -16.87 -5.30 1.35
C VAL A 26 -15.83 -4.23 1.02
N TYR A 27 -16.23 -2.96 0.88
CA TYR A 27 -15.30 -1.85 0.69
C TYR A 27 -14.29 -1.76 1.84
N LYS A 28 -14.74 -1.82 3.10
CA LYS A 28 -13.85 -1.81 4.27
C LYS A 28 -12.81 -2.93 4.22
N ILE A 29 -13.22 -4.14 3.87
CA ILE A 29 -12.32 -5.30 3.73
C ILE A 29 -11.29 -5.07 2.62
N LEU A 30 -11.72 -4.56 1.46
CA LEU A 30 -10.84 -4.28 0.33
C LEU A 30 -9.85 -3.14 0.63
N SER A 31 -10.30 -2.08 1.29
CA SER A 31 -9.47 -0.96 1.73
C SER A 31 -8.42 -1.41 2.75
N LEU A 32 -8.77 -2.26 3.72
CA LEU A 32 -7.81 -2.81 4.68
C LEU A 32 -6.75 -3.71 4.02
N ARG A 33 -7.13 -4.47 2.99
CA ARG A 33 -6.16 -5.23 2.19
C ARG A 33 -5.21 -4.33 1.41
N GLN A 34 -5.72 -3.24 0.83
CA GLN A 34 -4.86 -2.25 0.20
C GLN A 34 -3.95 -1.56 1.22
N TRP A 35 -4.45 -1.21 2.40
CA TRP A 35 -3.65 -0.59 3.45
C TRP A 35 -2.50 -1.48 3.91
N ARG A 36 -2.73 -2.78 4.15
CA ARG A 36 -1.63 -3.72 4.49
C ARG A 36 -0.59 -3.85 3.38
N ARG A 37 -1.04 -3.81 2.12
CA ARG A 37 -0.12 -3.81 0.97
C ARG A 37 0.67 -2.50 0.92
N TRP A 38 0.02 -1.35 1.14
CA TRP A 38 0.67 -0.05 1.24
C TRP A 38 1.64 0.02 2.41
N GLU A 39 1.27 -0.48 3.58
CA GLU A 39 2.13 -0.59 4.76
C GLU A 39 3.38 -1.43 4.45
N SER A 40 3.21 -2.60 3.81
CA SER A 40 4.35 -3.41 3.36
C SER A 40 5.24 -2.71 2.33
N LEU A 41 4.65 -1.96 1.38
CA LEU A 41 5.39 -1.18 0.39
C LEU A 41 6.09 0.02 1.03
N SER A 42 5.46 0.66 2.02
CA SER A 42 6.03 1.77 2.78
C SER A 42 7.20 1.31 3.66
N ASN A 43 7.08 0.17 4.33
CA ASN A 43 8.16 -0.42 5.12
C ASN A 43 9.33 -0.83 4.22
N TYR A 44 9.05 -1.41 3.05
CA TYR A 44 10.08 -1.73 2.06
C TYR A 44 10.78 -0.46 1.53
N ALA A 45 10.01 0.60 1.24
CA ALA A 45 10.54 1.88 0.78
C ALA A 45 11.39 2.56 1.85
N ILE A 46 10.94 2.56 3.11
CA ILE A 46 11.69 3.08 4.26
C ILE A 46 13.00 2.32 4.46
N GLU A 47 12.99 1.00 4.37
CA GLU A 47 14.20 0.19 4.52
C GLU A 47 15.22 0.47 3.41
N LYS A 48 14.74 0.65 2.17
CA LYS A 48 15.60 1.08 1.06
C LYS A 48 16.16 2.49 1.29
N ALA A 49 15.33 3.42 1.77
CA ALA A 49 15.76 4.78 2.07
C ALA A 49 16.83 4.80 3.17
N ARG A 50 16.71 3.98 4.22
CA ARG A 50 17.74 3.79 5.25
C ARG A 50 19.09 3.35 4.67
N ILE A 51 19.06 2.36 3.76
CA ILE A 51 20.28 1.86 3.11
C ILE A 51 20.96 2.98 2.32
N VAL A 52 20.22 3.67 1.47
CA VAL A 52 20.76 4.75 0.62
C VAL A 52 21.21 5.95 1.46
N ALA A 53 20.48 6.30 2.52
CA ALA A 53 20.87 7.34 3.47
C ALA A 53 22.22 7.02 4.09
N LYS A 54 22.39 5.79 4.60
CA LYS A 54 23.64 5.33 5.18
C LYS A 54 24.80 5.33 4.18
N GLU A 55 24.57 4.88 2.95
CA GLU A 55 25.57 4.94 1.87
C GLU A 55 26.02 6.37 1.56
N ARG A 56 25.12 7.34 1.72
CA ARG A 56 25.39 8.78 1.51
C ARG A 56 25.85 9.51 2.79
N GLY A 57 26.05 8.80 3.89
CA GLY A 57 26.53 9.35 5.16
C GLY A 57 25.46 10.01 6.03
N TYR A 58 24.18 9.82 5.71
CA TYR A 58 23.04 10.26 6.52
C TYR A 58 22.56 9.14 7.45
N ASP A 59 21.98 9.52 8.59
CA ASP A 59 21.28 8.60 9.49
C ASP A 59 19.78 8.87 9.46
N TRP A 60 19.08 8.06 8.67
CA TRP A 60 17.64 8.14 8.44
C TRP A 60 16.80 8.15 9.73
N ASP A 61 17.21 7.44 10.77
CA ASP A 61 16.43 7.34 12.01
C ASP A 61 16.56 8.61 12.88
N THR A 62 17.55 9.46 12.59
CA THR A 62 17.77 10.75 13.27
C THR A 62 17.25 11.95 12.48
N MET A 63 16.96 11.77 11.18
CA MET A 63 16.41 12.82 10.33
C MET A 63 14.99 13.20 10.76
N THR A 64 14.69 14.49 10.68
CA THR A 64 13.33 15.01 10.77
C THR A 64 12.50 14.61 9.55
N GLU A 65 11.18 14.74 9.64
CA GLU A 65 10.31 14.39 8.51
C GLU A 65 10.56 15.28 7.29
N GLU A 66 10.88 16.56 7.48
CA GLU A 66 11.23 17.50 6.40
C GLU A 66 12.54 17.08 5.70
N GLU A 67 13.57 16.71 6.46
CA GLU A 67 14.83 16.19 5.89
C GLU A 67 14.63 14.85 5.15
N LYS A 68 13.73 13.99 5.63
CA LYS A 68 13.38 12.73 4.95
C LYS A 68 12.66 12.99 3.64
N GLU A 69 11.70 13.93 3.62
CA GLU A 69 11.00 14.33 2.40
C GLU A 69 11.98 14.87 1.35
N ASP A 70 12.86 15.80 1.73
CA ASP A 70 13.89 16.35 0.84
C ASP A 70 14.84 15.27 0.31
N PHE A 71 15.23 14.31 1.16
CA PHE A 71 16.11 13.21 0.76
C PHE A 71 15.43 12.23 -0.20
N ILE A 72 14.16 11.89 0.03
CA ILE A 72 13.38 11.06 -0.88
C ILE A 72 13.18 11.77 -2.22
N ASP A 73 12.90 13.07 -2.21
CA ASP A 73 12.77 13.87 -3.43
C ASP A 73 14.06 13.84 -4.26
N GLN A 74 15.23 13.97 -3.61
CA GLN A 74 16.53 13.83 -4.26
C GLN A 74 16.74 12.47 -4.90
N ILE A 75 16.37 11.36 -4.23
CA ILE A 75 16.50 10.01 -4.78
C ILE A 75 15.56 9.80 -5.97
N VAL A 76 14.30 10.23 -5.85
CA VAL A 76 13.28 10.01 -6.89
C VAL A 76 13.60 10.77 -8.17
N HIS A 77 14.26 11.93 -8.06
CA HIS A 77 14.62 12.78 -9.19
C HIS A 77 16.07 12.60 -9.68
N GLU A 78 16.81 11.64 -9.13
CA GLU A 78 18.15 11.29 -9.61
C GLU A 78 18.06 10.47 -10.91
N LYS A 79 18.88 10.83 -11.92
CA LYS A 79 18.88 10.19 -13.25
C LYS A 79 19.80 8.98 -13.32
#